data_AF-A0A924AAM1-F1
#
_entry.id   AF-A0A924AAM1-F1
#
_cell.length_a   1.000
_cell.length_b   1.000
_cell.length_c   1.000
_cell.angle_alpha   90.00
_cell.angle_beta   90.00
_cell.angle_gamma   90.00
#
_symmetry.space_group_name_H-M   'P 1'
#
loop_
_entity.id
_entity.type
_entity.pdbx_description
1 polymer ?
#
loop_
_entity_poly.entity_id
_entity_poly.type
_entity_poly.pdbx_seq_one_letter_code
_entity_poly.pdbx_strand_id
1 'polypeptide(L)'
;MKIKAFTAISLIAAAIFVCSISSGWMDKPARIDNAIIQQSVSKGLLLLQTSGYVFTNNTRFKCASCHHTTLTSMAADIARNKGVPLVDSFTANRIYAMEGTIREICNPNLINQFVPVNFIAPYILIGLAAEKYPANMYTDI
;
A
#
# COMPACT_ATOMS: atom_id res chain seq x y z
N MET A 1 -22.96 48.70 -29.91
CA MET A 1 -21.62 48.22 -29.48
C MET A 1 -21.66 47.03 -28.52
N LYS A 2 -22.51 47.02 -27.47
CA LYS A 2 -22.54 45.97 -26.44
C LYS A 2 -22.82 44.54 -26.95
N ILE A 3 -23.71 44.38 -27.95
CA ILE A 3 -24.04 43.07 -28.52
C ILE A 3 -22.83 42.41 -29.18
N LYS A 4 -22.05 43.18 -29.97
CA LYS A 4 -20.84 42.67 -30.66
C LYS A 4 -19.75 42.20 -29.68
N ALA A 5 -19.60 42.89 -28.55
CA ALA A 5 -18.66 42.51 -27.50
C ALA A 5 -19.08 41.19 -26.82
N PHE A 6 -20.37 41.01 -26.55
CA PHE A 6 -20.89 39.80 -25.92
C PHE A 6 -20.72 38.57 -26.84
N THR A 7 -21.00 38.71 -28.14
CA THR A 7 -20.81 37.62 -29.12
C THR A 7 -19.34 37.22 -29.24
N ALA A 8 -18.42 38.19 -29.24
CA ALA A 8 -16.99 37.92 -29.31
C ALA A 8 -16.49 37.15 -28.07
N ILE A 9 -16.94 37.52 -26.87
CA ILE A 9 -16.58 36.83 -25.63
C ILE A 9 -17.09 35.38 -25.63
N SER A 10 -18.34 35.15 -26.04
CA SER A 10 -18.91 33.81 -26.11
C SER A 10 -18.17 32.90 -27.10
N LEU A 11 -17.74 33.44 -28.25
CA LEU A 11 -16.94 32.69 -29.22
C LEU A 11 -15.56 32.32 -28.67
N ILE A 12 -14.91 33.24 -27.97
CA ILE A 12 -13.61 32.99 -27.33
C ILE A 12 -13.75 31.91 -26.25
N ALA A 13 -14.77 32.02 -25.39
CA ALA A 13 -15.02 31.03 -24.35
C ALA A 13 -15.31 29.63 -24.92
N ALA A 14 -16.12 29.55 -25.98
CA ALA A 14 -16.38 28.29 -26.68
C ALA A 14 -15.12 27.70 -27.31
N ALA A 15 -14.26 28.54 -27.92
CA ALA A 15 -13.00 28.09 -28.50
C ALA A 15 -12.04 27.54 -27.43
N ILE A 16 -11.91 28.21 -26.28
CA ILE A 16 -11.09 27.74 -25.16
C ILE A 16 -11.62 26.39 -24.64
N PHE A 17 -12.93 26.27 -24.47
CA PHE A 17 -13.56 25.03 -24.04
C PHE A 17 -13.27 23.87 -25.01
N VAL A 18 -13.45 24.10 -26.32
CA VAL A 18 -13.18 23.11 -27.37
C VAL A 18 -11.69 22.71 -27.43
N CYS A 19 -10.77 23.67 -27.30
CA CYS A 19 -9.34 23.36 -27.25
C CYS A 19 -8.97 22.54 -26.00
N SER A 20 -9.60 22.81 -24.86
CA SER A 20 -9.31 22.14 -23.58
C SER A 20 -9.83 20.69 -23.55
N ILE A 21 -10.98 20.40 -24.17
CA ILE A 21 -11.46 19.01 -24.33
C ILE A 21 -10.63 18.25 -25.38
N SER A 22 -10.07 18.94 -26.37
CA SER A 22 -9.30 18.32 -27.45
C SER A 22 -7.87 17.96 -27.02
N SER A 23 -7.25 18.72 -26.12
CA SER A 23 -5.90 18.41 -25.61
C SER A 23 -5.86 17.10 -24.85
N GLY A 24 -6.89 16.80 -24.06
CA GLY A 24 -6.99 15.53 -23.31
C GLY A 24 -7.14 14.28 -24.18
N TRP A 25 -7.50 14.41 -25.46
CA TRP A 25 -7.67 13.28 -26.39
C TRP A 25 -6.42 13.00 -27.24
N MET A 26 -5.47 13.94 -27.32
CA MET A 26 -4.26 13.79 -28.13
C MET A 26 -3.11 13.12 -27.38
N ASP A 27 -3.15 13.10 -26.05
CA ASP A 27 -2.20 12.34 -25.24
C ASP A 27 -2.54 10.84 -25.35
N LYS A 28 -1.95 10.18 -26.35
CA LYS A 28 -1.87 8.72 -26.33
C LYS A 28 -1.06 8.34 -25.09
N PRO A 29 -1.61 7.56 -24.14
CA PRO A 29 -0.81 7.12 -23.01
C PRO A 29 0.44 6.44 -23.54
N ALA A 30 1.60 6.85 -23.02
CA ALA A 30 2.86 6.24 -23.41
C ALA A 30 2.73 4.72 -23.21
N ARG A 31 3.07 3.94 -24.24
CA ARG A 31 3.05 2.48 -24.13
C ARG A 31 4.21 2.09 -23.21
N ILE A 32 3.91 1.90 -21.93
CA ILE A 32 4.90 1.43 -20.96
C ILE A 32 5.08 -0.07 -21.16
N ASP A 33 6.33 -0.48 -21.33
CA ASP A 33 6.69 -1.89 -21.39
C ASP A 33 6.40 -2.58 -20.05
N ASN A 34 5.82 -3.78 -20.09
CA ASN A 34 5.60 -4.62 -18.92
C ASN A 34 6.91 -4.86 -18.15
N ALA A 35 8.05 -4.93 -18.84
CA ALA A 35 9.36 -5.05 -18.20
C ALA A 35 9.68 -3.84 -17.31
N ILE A 36 9.33 -2.62 -17.73
CA ILE A 36 9.52 -1.39 -16.96
C ILE A 36 8.60 -1.37 -15.73
N ILE A 37 7.35 -1.82 -15.89
CA ILE A 37 6.40 -1.95 -14.78
C ILE A 37 6.94 -2.96 -13.76
N GLN A 38 7.36 -4.14 -14.21
CA GLN A 38 7.90 -5.18 -13.33
C GLN A 38 9.15 -4.72 -12.59
N GLN A 39 10.06 -4.01 -13.28
CA GLN A 39 11.25 -3.43 -12.66
C GLN A 39 10.87 -2.39 -11.58
N SER A 40 9.89 -1.53 -11.87
CA SER A 40 9.43 -0.50 -10.94
C SER A 40 8.78 -1.12 -9.69
N VAL A 41 7.93 -2.13 -9.88
CA VAL A 41 7.32 -2.89 -8.79
C VAL A 41 8.39 -3.59 -7.95
N SER A 42 9.37 -4.25 -8.59
CA SER A 42 10.45 -4.95 -7.90
C SER A 42 11.27 -4.01 -7.00
N LYS A 43 11.58 -2.80 -7.49
CA LYS A 43 12.29 -1.77 -6.71
C LYS A 43 11.44 -1.28 -5.53
N GLY A 44 10.17 -0.96 -5.77
CA GLY A 44 9.27 -0.49 -4.72
C GLY A 44 9.07 -1.54 -3.63
N LEU A 45 8.92 -2.80 -4.03
CA LEU A 45 8.74 -3.91 -3.10
C LEU A 45 9.99 -4.16 -2.24
N LEU A 46 11.18 -4.14 -2.83
CA LEU A 46 12.43 -4.24 -2.09
C LEU A 46 12.54 -3.13 -1.02
N LEU A 47 12.14 -1.91 -1.36
CA LEU A 47 12.12 -0.79 -0.42
C LEU A 47 11.13 -1.02 0.73
N LEU A 48 9.92 -1.50 0.43
CA LEU A 48 8.93 -1.87 1.45
C LEU A 48 9.46 -2.97 2.38
N GLN A 49 10.07 -4.02 1.84
CA GLN A 49 10.61 -5.11 2.65
C GLN A 49 11.78 -4.67 3.53
N THR A 50 12.71 -3.87 2.98
CA THR A 50 13.88 -3.37 3.72
C THR A 50 13.48 -2.38 4.80
N SER A 51 12.59 -1.43 4.48
CA SER A 51 12.07 -0.48 5.47
C SER A 51 11.28 -1.19 6.56
N GLY A 52 10.54 -2.24 6.22
CA GLY A 52 9.85 -3.11 7.16
C GLY A 52 10.79 -3.72 8.19
N TYR A 53 11.87 -4.34 7.71
CA TYR A 53 12.90 -4.93 8.56
C TYR A 53 13.57 -3.89 9.47
N VAL A 54 13.96 -2.73 8.93
CA VAL A 54 14.59 -1.65 9.70
C VAL A 54 13.64 -1.12 10.78
N PHE A 55 12.37 -0.91 10.45
CA PHE A 55 11.35 -0.48 11.41
C PHE A 55 11.25 -1.47 12.57
N THR A 56 11.00 -2.76 12.26
CA THR A 56 10.85 -3.81 13.27
C THR A 56 12.09 -3.87 14.15
N ASN A 57 13.29 -3.83 13.56
CA ASN A 57 14.55 -3.88 14.32
C ASN A 57 14.84 -2.64 15.15
N ASN A 58 14.36 -1.46 14.77
CA ASN A 58 14.59 -0.23 15.53
C ASN A 58 13.54 0.03 16.60
N THR A 59 12.36 -0.62 16.52
CA THR A 59 11.35 -0.51 17.57
C THR A 59 11.76 -1.31 18.82
N ARG A 60 11.37 -0.80 20.00
CA ARG A 60 11.67 -1.45 21.29
C ARG A 60 11.00 -2.81 21.41
N PHE A 61 9.74 -2.90 20.99
CA PHE A 61 8.89 -4.09 21.16
C PHE A 61 8.89 -5.02 19.94
N LYS A 62 9.65 -4.69 18.87
CA LYS A 62 9.66 -5.46 17.62
C LYS A 62 8.24 -5.67 17.05
N CYS A 63 7.38 -4.68 17.25
CA CYS A 63 5.97 -4.76 16.89
C CYS A 63 5.76 -4.58 15.39
N ALA A 64 4.64 -5.11 14.92
CA ALA A 64 4.15 -4.88 13.57
C ALA A 64 3.63 -3.45 13.42
N SER A 65 3.80 -2.91 12.23
CA SER A 65 3.14 -1.69 11.78
C SER A 65 2.29 -1.99 10.56
N CYS A 66 1.16 -1.29 10.47
CA CYS A 66 0.23 -1.37 9.36
C CYS A 66 0.96 -1.22 8.01
N HIS A 67 1.87 -0.26 7.90
CA HIS A 67 2.53 0.08 6.63
C HIS A 67 3.83 -0.69 6.40
N HIS A 68 4.58 -1.01 7.47
CA HIS A 68 5.90 -1.62 7.37
C HIS A 68 5.87 -3.15 7.32
N THR A 69 4.83 -3.77 7.85
CA THR A 69 4.73 -5.22 8.00
C THR A 69 3.46 -5.77 7.34
N THR A 70 2.29 -5.28 7.74
CA THR A 70 1.01 -5.85 7.27
C THR A 70 0.79 -5.57 5.78
N LEU A 71 0.89 -4.31 5.36
CA LEU A 71 0.78 -3.92 3.95
C LEU A 71 1.88 -4.55 3.09
N THR A 72 3.09 -4.61 3.61
CA THR A 72 4.21 -5.29 2.94
C THR A 72 3.91 -6.77 2.69
N SER A 73 3.23 -7.45 3.63
CA SER A 73 2.84 -8.85 3.50
C SER A 73 1.78 -9.05 2.41
N MET A 74 0.77 -8.18 2.37
CA MET A 74 -0.23 -8.17 1.29
C MET A 74 0.40 -7.90 -0.08
N ALA A 75 1.30 -6.91 -0.16
CA ALA A 75 2.02 -6.59 -1.38
C ALA A 75 2.91 -7.76 -1.84
N ALA A 76 3.59 -8.42 -0.88
CA ALA A 76 4.42 -9.59 -1.13
C ALA A 76 3.60 -10.75 -1.70
N ASP A 77 2.39 -11.00 -1.19
CA ASP A 77 1.52 -12.05 -1.74
C ASP A 77 1.11 -11.79 -3.18
N ILE A 78 0.66 -10.56 -3.47
CA ILE A 78 0.34 -10.15 -4.85
C ILE A 78 1.57 -10.30 -5.75
N ALA A 79 2.74 -9.89 -5.28
CA ALA A 79 4.00 -10.00 -6.01
C ALA A 79 4.39 -11.44 -6.33
N ARG A 80 4.27 -12.38 -5.36
CA ARG A 80 4.49 -13.82 -5.59
C ARG A 80 3.58 -14.34 -6.70
N ASN A 81 2.29 -14.00 -6.62
CA ASN A 81 1.29 -14.43 -7.60
C ASN A 81 1.52 -13.84 -9.01
N LYS A 82 2.33 -12.79 -9.12
CA LYS A 82 2.71 -12.12 -10.37
C LYS A 82 4.13 -12.46 -10.84
N GLY A 83 4.85 -13.35 -10.16
CA GLY A 83 6.23 -13.71 -10.51
C GLY A 83 7.25 -12.59 -10.28
N VAL A 84 6.95 -11.64 -9.39
CA VAL A 84 7.89 -10.61 -8.96
C VAL A 84 8.76 -11.19 -7.83
N PRO A 85 10.10 -11.12 -7.93
CA PRO A 85 10.99 -11.69 -6.92
C PRO A 85 10.86 -10.95 -5.58
N LEU A 86 10.97 -11.72 -4.49
CA LEU A 86 10.97 -11.23 -3.11
C LEU A 86 12.33 -11.46 -2.45
N VAL A 87 12.62 -10.69 -1.40
CA VAL A 87 13.68 -11.05 -0.45
C VAL A 87 13.08 -11.92 0.66
N ASP A 88 13.28 -13.23 0.57
CA ASP A 88 12.67 -14.20 1.48
C ASP A 88 13.14 -14.07 2.94
N SER A 89 14.37 -13.60 3.17
CA SER A 89 14.91 -13.41 4.53
C SER A 89 14.12 -12.40 5.37
N PHE A 90 13.37 -11.49 4.75
CA PHE A 90 12.52 -10.53 5.46
C PHE A 90 11.13 -11.08 5.80
N THR A 91 10.75 -12.24 5.27
CA THR A 91 9.44 -12.88 5.51
C THR A 91 9.29 -13.35 6.94
N ALA A 92 10.28 -14.09 7.46
CA ALA A 92 10.24 -14.56 8.84
C ALA A 92 10.13 -13.40 9.84
N ASN A 93 10.84 -12.29 9.59
CA ASN A 93 10.85 -11.13 10.48
C ASN A 93 9.47 -10.44 10.55
N ARG A 94 8.81 -10.22 9.41
CA ARG A 94 7.49 -9.57 9.40
C ARG A 94 6.39 -10.47 9.96
N ILE A 95 6.46 -11.80 9.73
CA ILE A 95 5.55 -12.77 10.35
C ILE A 95 5.70 -12.73 11.87
N TYR A 96 6.94 -12.81 12.37
CA TYR A 96 7.23 -12.75 13.80
C TYR A 96 6.69 -11.46 14.44
N ALA A 97 6.87 -10.32 13.77
CA ALA A 97 6.34 -9.04 14.25
C ALA A 97 4.79 -9.05 14.32
N MET A 98 4.11 -9.57 13.30
CA MET A 98 2.63 -9.66 13.28
C MET A 98 2.10 -10.61 14.36
N GLU A 99 2.68 -11.79 14.48
CA GLU A 99 2.32 -12.78 15.48
C GLU A 99 2.51 -12.23 16.91
N GLY A 100 3.66 -11.61 17.18
CA GLY A 100 3.92 -10.99 18.48
C GLY A 100 2.90 -9.90 18.80
N THR A 101 2.56 -9.07 17.80
CA THR A 101 1.62 -7.96 18.00
C THR A 101 0.19 -8.45 18.23
N ILE A 102 -0.30 -9.44 17.48
CA ILE A 102 -1.66 -9.97 17.71
C ILE A 102 -1.75 -10.63 19.09
N ARG A 103 -0.73 -11.38 19.51
CA ARG A 103 -0.66 -11.98 20.85
C ARG A 103 -0.70 -10.93 21.95
N GLU A 104 0.01 -9.82 21.79
CA GLU A 104 0.07 -8.75 22.79
C GLU A 104 -1.23 -7.93 22.85
N ILE A 105 -1.87 -7.66 21.71
CA ILE A 105 -3.15 -6.92 21.66
C ILE A 105 -4.29 -7.74 22.26
N CYS A 106 -4.28 -9.06 22.07
CA CYS A 106 -5.25 -9.96 22.70
C CYS A 106 -4.98 -10.21 24.19
N ASN A 107 -3.88 -9.68 24.76
CA ASN A 107 -3.57 -9.86 26.17
C ASN A 107 -4.24 -8.76 27.02
N PRO A 108 -5.22 -9.11 27.88
CA PRO A 108 -5.95 -8.13 28.69
C PRO A 108 -5.05 -7.40 29.71
N ASN A 109 -3.83 -7.88 29.95
CA ASN A 109 -2.87 -7.25 30.85
C ASN A 109 -1.98 -6.19 30.17
N LEU A 110 -2.06 -6.01 28.85
CA LEU A 110 -1.18 -5.11 28.07
C LEU A 110 -1.94 -3.93 27.41
N ILE A 111 -3.16 -3.64 27.85
CA ILE A 111 -4.08 -2.64 27.27
C ILE A 111 -3.51 -1.22 27.08
N ASN A 112 -2.44 -0.85 27.80
CA ASN A 112 -1.82 0.48 27.73
C ASN A 112 -0.58 0.55 26.81
N GLN A 113 -0.18 -0.54 26.16
CA GLN A 113 1.02 -0.57 25.30
C GLN A 113 0.73 -0.26 23.83
N PHE A 114 -0.54 -0.24 23.44
CA PHE A 114 -0.98 -0.04 22.07
C PHE A 114 -1.86 1.20 21.93
N VAL A 115 -1.86 1.76 20.71
CA VAL A 115 -2.84 2.79 20.35
C VAL A 115 -4.24 2.15 20.39
N PRO A 116 -5.24 2.77 21.04
CA PRO A 116 -6.58 2.20 21.16
C PRO A 116 -7.34 2.34 19.84
N VAL A 117 -7.01 1.48 18.88
CA VAL A 117 -7.62 1.45 17.55
C VAL A 117 -8.16 0.06 17.24
N ASN A 118 -9.46 -0.01 16.95
CA ASN A 118 -10.19 -1.26 16.78
C ASN A 118 -9.85 -2.03 15.49
N PHE A 119 -9.04 -1.44 14.60
CA PHE A 119 -8.69 -2.04 13.33
C PHE A 119 -7.33 -2.77 13.33
N ILE A 120 -6.52 -2.69 14.39
CA ILE A 120 -5.19 -3.33 14.36
C ILE A 120 -5.31 -4.84 14.21
N ALA A 121 -6.11 -5.50 15.06
CA ALA A 121 -6.28 -6.94 15.02
C ALA A 121 -6.74 -7.44 13.64
N PRO A 122 -7.89 -6.99 13.08
CA PRO A 122 -8.33 -7.46 11.77
C PRO A 122 -7.33 -7.13 10.65
N TYR A 123 -6.63 -6.00 10.73
CA TYR A 123 -5.63 -5.66 9.72
C TYR A 123 -4.43 -6.61 9.77
N ILE A 124 -3.91 -6.91 10.97
CA ILE A 124 -2.82 -7.87 11.16
C ILE A 124 -3.24 -9.26 10.67
N LEU A 125 -4.47 -9.70 10.93
CA LEU A 125 -4.98 -10.99 10.45
C LEU A 125 -4.95 -11.08 8.92
N ILE A 126 -5.30 -10.00 8.21
CA ILE A 126 -5.18 -9.95 6.73
C ILE A 126 -3.71 -10.10 6.30
N GLY A 127 -2.77 -9.46 7.00
CA GLY A 127 -1.35 -9.61 6.72
C GLY A 127 -0.83 -11.03 6.97
N LEU A 128 -1.24 -11.65 8.08
CA LEU A 128 -0.91 -13.05 8.39
C LEU A 128 -1.51 -14.02 7.37
N ALA A 129 -2.74 -13.78 6.93
CA ALA A 129 -3.36 -14.55 5.87
C ALA A 129 -2.58 -14.45 4.54
N ALA A 130 -2.09 -13.27 4.18
CA ALA A 130 -1.23 -13.05 3.00
C ALA A 130 0.13 -13.78 3.09
N GLU A 131 0.60 -14.07 4.31
CA GLU A 131 1.77 -14.92 4.57
C GLU A 131 1.44 -16.41 4.69
N LYS A 132 0.17 -16.79 4.51
CA LYS A 132 -0.32 -18.17 4.69
C LYS A 132 0.00 -18.70 6.10
N TYR A 133 -0.03 -17.82 7.09
CA TYR A 133 0.21 -18.17 8.48
C TYR A 133 -0.93 -19.06 9.02
N PRO A 134 -0.64 -20.17 9.71
CA PRO A 134 -1.67 -21.06 10.22
C PRO A 134 -2.45 -20.41 11.37
N ALA A 135 -3.74 -20.73 11.47
CA ALA A 135 -4.56 -20.27 12.58
C ALA A 135 -4.06 -20.83 13.92
N ASN A 136 -4.16 -20.03 14.99
CA ASN A 136 -3.88 -20.41 16.37
C ASN A 136 -4.84 -19.68 17.32
N MET A 137 -4.68 -19.90 18.64
CA MET A 137 -5.55 -19.32 19.67
C MET A 137 -5.60 -17.78 19.71
N TYR A 138 -4.67 -17.08 19.07
CA TYR A 138 -4.61 -15.62 18.99
C TYR A 138 -5.10 -15.07 17.64
N THR A 139 -5.16 -15.91 16.61
CA THR A 139 -5.57 -15.50 15.26
C THR A 139 -6.95 -16.02 14.85
N ASP A 140 -7.54 -16.91 15.65
CA ASP A 140 -8.89 -17.45 15.47
C ASP A 140 -9.89 -16.65 16.33
N ILE A 141 -10.00 -15.36 16.02
CA ILE A 141 -10.81 -14.36 16.75
C ILE A 141 -11.82 -13.65 15.84
#